data_AF-A0A953L8S3-F1
#
_entry.id   AF-A0A953L8S3-F1
#
_cell.length_a   1.000
_cell.length_b   1.000
_cell.length_c   1.000
_cell.angle_alpha   90.00
_cell.angle_beta   90.00
_cell.angle_gamma   90.00
#
_symmetry.space_group_name_H-M   'P 1'
#
loop_
_entity.id
_entity.type
_entity.pdbx_description
1 polymer ?
#
loop_
_entity_poly.entity_id
_entity_poly.type
_entity_poly.pdbx_seq_one_letter_code
_entity_poly.pdbx_strand_id
1 'polypeptide(L)'
;MKDTSKNLISMKTAAEMIDRHDEFRKSSKDSDLKLVQSVQFPISAIESYLKYVKSLTRLKGVEVSGVRVVNAIYPSDHSDEEKRNAHTVLFIPTYKNGKGQDEAFDPLYIRDGKPENLNELLQNALADPEENSGSTQKRHLQMRSYSMEFEESSFMNFGGLGRPPIKD
;
A
#
# COMPACT_ATOMS: atom_id res chain seq x y z
N MET A 1 1.47 11.93 -21.37
CA MET A 1 1.12 11.04 -20.22
C MET A 1 2.17 11.27 -19.15
N LYS A 2 1.80 11.72 -17.94
CA LYS A 2 2.73 11.66 -16.80
C LYS A 2 2.92 10.18 -16.49
N ASP A 3 4.18 9.76 -16.40
CA ASP A 3 4.55 8.39 -16.08
C ASP A 3 3.98 8.00 -14.70
N THR A 4 3.07 7.02 -14.68
CA THR A 4 2.43 6.51 -13.46
C THR A 4 3.42 5.79 -12.54
N SER A 5 4.60 5.39 -13.04
CA SER A 5 5.68 4.77 -12.27
C SER A 5 6.11 5.60 -11.06
N LYS A 6 5.99 6.94 -11.14
CA LYS A 6 6.45 7.87 -10.10
C LYS A 6 5.67 7.83 -8.77
N ASN A 7 4.63 7.00 -8.65
CA ASN A 7 3.78 6.95 -7.45
C ASN A 7 3.59 5.54 -6.90
N LEU A 8 4.38 4.58 -7.40
CA LEU A 8 4.48 3.25 -6.81
C LEU A 8 5.38 3.36 -5.58
N ILE A 9 4.94 2.75 -4.49
CA ILE A 9 5.70 2.60 -3.24
C ILE A 9 6.16 1.16 -3.11
N SER A 10 7.24 0.87 -2.38
CA SER A 10 7.61 -0.52 -2.10
C SER A 10 6.55 -1.20 -1.21
N MET A 11 6.51 -2.54 -1.25
CA MET A 11 5.63 -3.30 -0.35
C MET A 11 5.95 -3.03 1.12
N LYS A 12 7.24 -2.88 1.46
CA LYS A 12 7.67 -2.50 2.81
C LYS A 12 7.14 -1.13 3.23
N THR A 13 7.32 -0.09 2.40
CA THR A 13 6.78 1.24 2.71
C THR A 13 5.26 1.21 2.86
N ALA A 14 4.54 0.49 1.99
CA ALA A 14 3.10 0.32 2.13
C ALA A 14 2.71 -0.31 3.48
N ALA A 15 3.40 -1.38 3.87
CA ALA A 15 3.15 -2.08 5.12
C ALA A 15 3.44 -1.21 6.35
N GLU A 16 4.58 -0.50 6.37
CA GLU A 16 4.95 0.43 7.44
C GLU A 16 3.91 1.54 7.61
N MET A 17 3.42 2.10 6.50
CA MET A 17 2.44 3.17 6.56
C MET A 17 1.08 2.70 7.10
N ILE A 18 0.67 1.47 6.77
CA ILE A 18 -0.56 0.85 7.28
C ILE A 18 -0.42 0.53 8.77
N ASP A 19 0.70 -0.07 9.17
CA ASP A 19 0.95 -0.47 10.56
C ASP A 19 1.00 0.74 11.50
N ARG A 20 1.71 1.80 11.09
CA ARG A 20 1.77 3.07 11.84
C ARG A 20 0.39 3.70 12.04
N HIS A 21 -0.51 3.59 11.06
CA HIS A 21 -1.89 4.04 11.23
C HIS A 21 -2.66 3.20 12.26
N ASP A 22 -2.45 1.89 12.27
CA ASP A 22 -3.07 0.99 13.26
C ASP A 22 -2.52 1.23 14.67
N GLU A 23 -1.22 1.47 14.81
CA GLU A 23 -0.59 1.88 16.08
C GLU A 23 -1.15 3.21 16.59
N PHE A 24 -1.33 4.21 15.70
CA PHE A 24 -1.96 5.47 16.04
C PHE A 24 -3.38 5.27 16.58
N ARG A 25 -4.19 4.47 15.88
CA ARG A 25 -5.57 4.16 16.31
C ARG A 25 -5.61 3.52 17.68
N LYS A 26 -4.62 2.69 18.03
CA LYS A 26 -4.53 2.02 19.33
C LYS A 26 -4.00 2.94 20.43
N SER A 27 -3.06 3.83 20.11
CA SER A 27 -2.31 4.59 21.12
C SER A 27 -2.90 5.97 21.44
N SER A 28 -3.65 6.62 20.52
CA SER A 28 -4.29 7.95 20.66
C SER A 28 -3.43 9.08 21.27
N LYS A 29 -2.12 8.88 21.43
CA LYS A 29 -1.23 9.73 22.26
C LYS A 29 -0.10 10.41 21.46
N ASP A 30 -0.01 10.15 20.17
CA ASP A 30 1.08 10.69 19.36
C ASP A 30 0.77 12.14 18.94
N SER A 31 1.42 13.10 19.61
CA SER A 31 1.17 14.56 19.46
C SER A 31 1.68 15.14 18.15
N ASP A 32 2.52 14.41 17.43
CA ASP A 32 3.28 14.91 16.29
C ASP A 32 2.64 14.54 14.93
N LEU A 33 1.44 13.96 14.97
CA LEU A 33 0.69 13.58 13.78
C LEU A 33 -0.06 14.76 13.17
N LYS A 34 0.11 14.89 11.85
CA LYS A 34 -0.61 15.90 11.07
C LYS A 34 -1.93 15.31 10.60
N LEU A 35 -3.01 15.67 11.29
CA LEU A 35 -4.38 15.33 10.90
C LEU A 35 -4.68 15.92 9.51
N VAL A 36 -5.05 15.04 8.58
CA VAL A 36 -5.43 15.43 7.23
C VAL A 36 -6.94 15.42 7.13
N GLN A 37 -7.52 16.60 6.86
CA GLN A 37 -8.97 16.76 6.82
C GLN A 37 -9.57 16.33 5.47
N SER A 38 -8.80 16.43 4.38
CA SER A 38 -9.20 15.99 3.05
C SER A 38 -8.00 15.53 2.24
N VAL A 39 -8.21 14.50 1.42
CA VAL A 39 -7.23 14.05 0.43
C VAL A 39 -7.86 14.22 -0.95
N GLN A 40 -7.16 14.92 -1.85
CA GLN A 40 -7.67 15.18 -3.19
C GLN A 40 -6.86 14.40 -4.23
N PHE A 41 -7.59 13.71 -5.11
CA PHE A 41 -7.02 12.99 -6.24
C PHE A 41 -7.57 13.56 -7.55
N PRO A 42 -6.73 13.85 -8.55
CA PRO A 42 -7.22 14.13 -9.89
C PRO A 42 -7.96 12.91 -10.44
N ILE A 43 -9.15 13.10 -11.03
CA ILE A 43 -9.91 12.00 -11.66
C ILE A 43 -9.06 11.26 -12.68
N SER A 44 -8.30 11.99 -13.50
CA SER A 44 -7.39 11.41 -14.49
C SER A 44 -6.30 10.53 -13.89
N ALA A 45 -5.89 10.79 -12.64
CA ALA A 45 -4.95 9.94 -11.93
C ALA A 45 -5.62 8.62 -11.51
N ILE A 46 -6.85 8.66 -11.00
CA ILE A 46 -7.66 7.48 -10.66
C ILE A 46 -7.89 6.63 -11.92
N GLU A 47 -8.28 7.24 -13.04
CA GLU A 47 -8.50 6.54 -14.30
C GLU A 47 -7.22 5.87 -14.82
N SER A 48 -6.09 6.58 -14.74
CA SER A 48 -4.78 6.04 -15.15
C SER A 48 -4.37 4.85 -14.28
N TYR A 49 -4.59 4.94 -12.98
CA TYR A 49 -4.36 3.84 -12.04
C TYR A 49 -5.24 2.63 -12.34
N LEU A 50 -6.54 2.82 -12.54
CA LEU A 50 -7.44 1.74 -12.90
C LEU A 50 -7.04 1.07 -14.23
N LYS A 51 -6.59 1.86 -15.22
CA LYS A 51 -6.09 1.32 -16.49
C LYS A 51 -4.82 0.50 -16.29
N TYR A 52 -3.89 0.97 -15.46
CA TYR A 52 -2.65 0.29 -15.13
C TYR A 52 -2.92 -1.06 -14.44
N VAL A 53 -3.71 -1.07 -13.35
CA VAL A 53 -4.06 -2.31 -12.63
C VAL A 53 -4.75 -3.30 -13.57
N LYS A 54 -5.75 -2.86 -14.35
CA LYS A 54 -6.44 -3.74 -15.31
C LYS A 54 -5.48 -4.31 -16.36
N SER A 55 -4.47 -3.56 -16.78
CA SER A 55 -3.47 -4.08 -17.71
C SER A 55 -2.58 -5.15 -17.09
N LEU A 56 -2.22 -5.02 -15.80
CA LEU A 56 -1.41 -6.00 -15.09
C LEU A 56 -2.15 -7.31 -14.90
N THR A 57 -3.46 -7.25 -14.60
CA THR A 57 -4.24 -8.45 -14.28
C THR A 57 -4.76 -9.18 -15.52
N ARG A 58 -4.96 -8.48 -16.65
CA ARG A 58 -5.50 -9.07 -17.89
C ARG A 58 -4.70 -10.26 -18.39
N LEU A 59 -3.36 -10.16 -18.38
CA LEU A 59 -2.48 -11.24 -18.84
C LEU A 59 -2.43 -12.41 -17.85
N LYS A 60 -2.90 -12.20 -16.62
CA LYS A 60 -2.84 -13.18 -15.53
C LYS A 60 -4.21 -13.80 -15.22
N GLY A 61 -5.24 -13.50 -16.00
CA GLY A 61 -6.58 -14.11 -15.85
C GLY A 61 -7.35 -13.66 -14.60
N VAL A 62 -6.96 -12.55 -13.97
CA VAL A 62 -7.63 -12.01 -12.78
C VAL A 62 -8.42 -10.76 -13.16
N GLU A 63 -9.71 -10.71 -12.78
CA GLU A 63 -10.55 -9.54 -12.99
C GLU A 63 -10.52 -8.62 -11.76
N VAL A 64 -10.31 -7.33 -12.00
CA VAL A 64 -10.40 -6.29 -10.97
C VAL A 64 -11.88 -5.98 -10.72
N SER A 65 -12.36 -6.27 -9.51
CA SER A 65 -13.75 -6.04 -9.10
C SER A 65 -13.99 -4.66 -8.51
N GLY A 66 -12.94 -4.00 -8.02
CA GLY A 66 -13.06 -2.73 -7.32
C GLY A 66 -11.74 -2.22 -6.77
N VAL A 67 -11.85 -1.27 -5.84
CA VAL A 67 -10.73 -0.66 -5.13
C VAL A 67 -11.09 -0.49 -3.66
N ARG A 68 -10.20 -0.94 -2.77
CA ARG A 68 -10.23 -0.69 -1.35
C ARG A 68 -9.39 0.55 -1.04
N VAL A 69 -9.94 1.45 -0.25
CA VAL A 69 -9.24 2.63 0.26
C VAL A 69 -8.79 2.32 1.69
N VAL A 70 -7.49 2.38 1.94
CA VAL A 70 -6.89 2.08 3.24
C VAL A 70 -6.25 3.35 3.79
N ASN A 71 -6.59 3.73 5.03
CA ASN A 71 -5.92 4.83 5.71
C ASN A 71 -4.51 4.40 6.11
N ALA A 72 -3.55 5.29 5.94
CA ALA A 72 -2.14 5.04 6.22
C ALA A 72 -1.50 6.33 6.77
N ILE A 73 -0.32 6.21 7.39
CA ILE A 73 0.46 7.35 7.89
C ILE A 73 1.86 7.26 7.33
N TYR A 74 2.35 8.32 6.70
CA TYR A 74 3.74 8.38 6.25
C TYR A 74 4.72 8.25 7.42
N PRO A 75 5.86 7.58 7.23
CA PRO A 75 6.85 7.39 8.28
C PRO A 75 7.45 8.74 8.73
N SER A 76 7.93 8.81 9.96
CA SER A 76 8.49 10.03 10.56
C SER A 76 9.76 10.52 9.88
N ASP A 77 10.48 9.64 9.21
CA ASP A 77 11.73 9.88 8.49
C ASP A 77 11.54 9.93 6.97
N HIS A 78 10.29 10.06 6.49
CA HIS A 78 9.99 10.18 5.07
C HIS A 78 10.85 11.28 4.39
N SER A 79 11.31 11.01 3.17
CA SER A 79 12.26 11.89 2.44
C SER A 79 11.70 13.29 2.18
N ASP A 80 10.40 13.37 1.91
CA ASP A 80 9.64 14.61 1.84
C ASP A 80 9.16 15.03 3.24
N GLU A 81 9.72 16.12 3.77
CA GLU A 81 9.47 16.59 5.13
C GLU A 81 8.02 17.02 5.38
N GLU A 82 7.32 17.48 4.33
CA GLU A 82 5.92 17.89 4.46
C GLU A 82 5.02 16.69 4.75
N LYS A 83 5.39 15.52 4.22
CA LYS A 83 4.66 14.26 4.35
C LYS A 83 4.94 13.52 5.65
N ARG A 84 6.06 13.76 6.31
CA ARG A 84 6.40 13.09 7.59
C ARG A 84 5.21 13.17 8.57
N ASN A 85 4.83 12.03 9.12
CA ASN A 85 3.71 11.89 10.08
C ASN A 85 2.34 12.37 9.57
N ALA A 86 2.18 12.55 8.25
CA ALA A 86 0.91 12.96 7.67
C ALA A 86 0.03 11.73 7.38
N HIS A 87 -1.27 11.86 7.66
CA HIS A 87 -2.25 10.88 7.22
C HIS A 87 -2.36 10.87 5.69
N THR A 88 -2.61 9.71 5.13
CA THR A 88 -2.88 9.54 3.71
C THR A 88 -3.79 8.33 3.48
N VAL A 89 -4.09 8.05 2.21
CA VAL A 89 -4.83 6.87 1.82
C VAL A 89 -4.12 6.12 0.70
N LEU A 90 -4.18 4.80 0.75
CA LEU A 90 -3.70 3.90 -0.29
C LEU A 90 -4.90 3.33 -1.04
N PHE A 91 -4.85 3.37 -2.37
CA PHE A 91 -5.79 2.63 -3.21
C PHE A 91 -5.20 1.26 -3.52
N ILE A 92 -5.92 0.21 -3.12
CA ILE A 92 -5.54 -1.18 -3.28
C ILE A 92 -6.61 -1.86 -4.15
N PRO A 93 -6.25 -2.51 -5.27
CA PRO A 93 -7.26 -3.13 -6.11
C PRO A 93 -7.88 -4.36 -5.42
N THR A 94 -9.11 -4.68 -5.79
CA THR A 94 -9.81 -5.87 -5.29
C THR A 94 -10.18 -6.82 -6.42
N TYR A 95 -10.26 -8.11 -6.13
CA TYR A 95 -10.76 -9.15 -7.02
C TYR A 95 -11.86 -9.96 -6.33
N LYS A 96 -12.65 -10.71 -7.10
CA LYS A 96 -13.58 -11.69 -6.56
C LYS A 96 -12.84 -12.98 -6.22
N ASN A 97 -12.78 -13.32 -4.94
CA ASN A 97 -12.20 -14.59 -4.51
C ASN A 97 -13.10 -15.78 -4.85
N GLY A 98 -12.65 -17.00 -4.55
CA GLY A 98 -13.42 -18.23 -4.83
C GLY A 98 -14.79 -18.32 -4.15
N LYS A 99 -15.09 -17.41 -3.20
CA LYS A 99 -16.39 -17.29 -2.52
C LYS A 99 -17.24 -16.13 -3.07
N GLY A 100 -16.79 -15.45 -4.11
CA GLY A 100 -17.47 -14.28 -4.70
C GLY A 100 -17.36 -13.00 -3.86
N GLN A 101 -16.46 -12.95 -2.88
CA GLN A 101 -16.24 -11.78 -2.02
C GLN A 101 -15.11 -10.91 -2.57
N ASP A 102 -15.20 -9.59 -2.33
CA ASP A 102 -14.13 -8.66 -2.71
C ASP A 102 -12.94 -8.76 -1.75
N GLU A 103 -11.81 -9.19 -2.29
CA GLU A 103 -10.57 -9.37 -1.56
C GLU A 103 -9.50 -8.44 -2.14
N ALA A 104 -8.77 -7.74 -1.26
CA ALA A 104 -7.69 -6.85 -1.67
C ALA A 104 -6.46 -7.68 -2.07
N PHE A 105 -5.78 -7.25 -3.12
CA PHE A 105 -4.59 -7.95 -3.64
C PHE A 105 -3.63 -6.98 -4.31
N ASP A 106 -2.41 -7.43 -4.57
CA ASP A 106 -1.46 -6.70 -5.41
C ASP A 106 -1.29 -7.43 -6.77
N PRO A 107 -1.67 -6.83 -7.91
CA PRO A 107 -1.51 -7.38 -9.26
C PRO A 107 -0.08 -7.75 -9.65
N LEU A 108 0.93 -7.18 -9.00
CA LEU A 108 2.33 -7.58 -9.23
C LEU A 108 2.59 -8.99 -8.68
N TYR A 109 1.86 -9.39 -7.62
CA TYR A 109 2.01 -10.65 -6.90
C TYR A 109 0.87 -11.63 -7.22
N ILE A 110 0.73 -11.96 -8.51
CA ILE A 110 -0.15 -13.03 -8.98
C ILE A 110 0.73 -14.15 -9.56
N ARG A 111 0.54 -15.37 -9.06
CA ARG A 111 1.21 -16.59 -9.55
C ARG A 111 0.16 -17.59 -10.01
N ASP A 112 0.36 -18.17 -11.19
CA ASP A 112 -0.53 -19.20 -11.74
C ASP A 112 -2.02 -18.80 -11.75
N GLY A 113 -2.29 -17.53 -12.05
CA GLY A 113 -3.64 -16.96 -12.09
C GLY A 113 -4.28 -16.74 -10.71
N LYS A 114 -3.53 -16.88 -9.62
CA LYS A 114 -4.00 -16.67 -8.25
C LYS A 114 -3.21 -15.54 -7.58
N PRO A 115 -3.89 -14.51 -7.05
CA PRO A 115 -3.23 -13.53 -6.21
C PRO A 115 -2.62 -14.18 -4.97
N GLU A 116 -1.41 -13.76 -4.60
CA GLU A 116 -0.82 -14.09 -3.30
C GLU A 116 -1.62 -13.42 -2.16
N ASN A 117 -1.57 -14.00 -0.96
CA ASN A 117 -2.27 -13.45 0.21
C ASN A 117 -1.64 -12.11 0.61
N LEU A 118 -2.40 -11.02 0.45
CA LEU A 118 -1.89 -9.69 0.71
C LEU A 118 -1.48 -9.48 2.18
N ASN A 119 -2.21 -10.05 3.14
CA ASN A 119 -1.84 -9.91 4.55
C ASN A 119 -0.50 -10.59 4.84
N GLU A 120 -0.22 -11.74 4.21
CA GLU A 120 1.07 -12.40 4.32
C GLU A 120 2.18 -11.57 3.66
N LEU A 121 1.94 -10.94 2.51
CA LEU A 121 2.91 -10.04 1.88
C LEU A 121 3.26 -8.87 2.81
N LEU A 122 2.26 -8.19 3.38
CA LEU A 122 2.45 -7.08 4.29
C LEU A 122 3.21 -7.51 5.56
N GLN A 123 2.81 -8.63 6.18
CA GLN A 123 3.50 -9.15 7.38
C GLN A 123 4.94 -9.54 7.09
N ASN A 124 5.20 -10.20 5.96
CA ASN A 124 6.56 -10.56 5.58
C ASN A 124 7.40 -9.32 5.27
N ALA A 125 6.81 -8.23 4.76
CA ALA A 125 7.52 -6.99 4.47
C ALA A 125 7.91 -6.21 5.74
N LEU A 126 7.18 -6.41 6.84
CA LEU A 126 7.48 -5.85 8.17
C LEU A 126 8.43 -6.72 8.99
N ALA A 127 8.73 -7.95 8.56
CA ALA A 127 9.56 -8.85 9.33
C ALA A 127 11.01 -8.33 9.38
N ASP A 128 11.50 -8.03 10.60
CA ASP A 128 12.85 -7.53 10.82
C ASP A 128 13.89 -8.61 10.45
N PRO A 129 14.83 -8.32 9.53
CA PRO A 129 15.87 -9.25 9.14
C PRO A 129 16.87 -9.55 10.28
N GLU A 130 17.07 -8.68 11.27
CA GLU A 130 18.07 -8.91 12.32
C GLU A 130 17.56 -9.76 13.50
N GLU A 131 16.24 -9.76 13.76
CA GLU A 131 15.64 -10.47 14.90
C GLU A 131 15.47 -11.99 14.66
N ASN A 132 15.75 -12.48 13.44
CA ASN A 132 15.27 -13.77 12.94
C ASN A 132 16.36 -14.80 12.55
N SER A 133 17.50 -14.83 13.22
CA SER A 133 18.70 -15.58 12.79
C SER A 133 18.72 -17.11 13.03
N GLY A 134 17.63 -17.75 13.52
CA GLY A 134 17.71 -19.09 14.11
C GLY A 134 17.39 -20.35 13.28
N SER A 135 16.76 -20.28 12.09
CA SER A 135 16.37 -21.51 11.35
C SER A 135 16.25 -21.34 9.82
N THR A 136 16.26 -22.45 9.05
CA THR A 136 16.17 -22.45 7.57
C THR A 136 14.89 -21.76 7.06
N GLN A 137 13.77 -21.96 7.76
CA GLN A 137 12.50 -21.30 7.45
C GLN A 137 12.59 -19.78 7.69
N LYS A 138 13.38 -19.36 8.66
CA LYS A 138 13.61 -17.94 8.98
C LYS A 138 14.57 -17.24 8.01
N ARG A 139 15.59 -17.93 7.48
CA ARG A 139 16.42 -17.40 6.38
C ARG A 139 15.61 -17.13 5.12
N HIS A 140 14.63 -18.00 4.82
CA HIS A 140 13.72 -17.79 3.70
C HIS A 140 12.85 -16.54 3.91
N LEU A 141 12.35 -16.33 5.14
CA LEU A 141 11.61 -15.10 5.49
C LEU A 141 12.48 -13.85 5.40
N GLN A 142 13.73 -13.91 5.88
CA GLN A 142 14.68 -12.81 5.83
C GLN A 142 14.99 -12.38 4.39
N MET A 143 15.27 -13.35 3.51
CA MET A 143 15.50 -13.09 2.08
C MET A 143 14.27 -12.49 1.40
N ARG A 144 13.07 -12.93 1.79
CA ARG A 144 11.80 -12.42 1.24
C ARG A 144 11.50 -11.00 1.73
N SER A 145 11.67 -10.73 3.02
CA SER A 145 11.56 -9.38 3.61
C SER A 145 12.49 -8.41 2.90
N TYR A 146 13.77 -8.78 2.77
CA TYR A 146 14.78 -7.99 2.07
C TYR A 146 14.42 -7.72 0.61
N SER A 147 13.87 -8.70 -0.11
CA SER A 147 13.44 -8.47 -1.51
C SER A 147 12.27 -7.49 -1.59
N MET A 148 11.32 -7.57 -0.64
CA MET A 148 10.16 -6.66 -0.57
C MET A 148 10.49 -5.21 -0.18
N GLU A 149 11.71 -4.93 0.30
CA GLU A 149 12.18 -3.55 0.43
C GLU A 149 12.33 -2.87 -0.92
N PHE A 150 12.77 -3.63 -1.94
CA PHE A 150 13.08 -3.15 -3.27
C PHE A 150 11.98 -3.49 -4.29
N GLU A 151 11.11 -4.46 -4.00
CA GLU A 151 9.97 -4.79 -4.86
C GLU A 151 8.86 -3.75 -4.71
N GLU A 152 8.43 -3.23 -5.86
CA GLU A 152 7.32 -2.29 -5.95
C GLU A 152 6.00 -2.97 -5.54
N SER A 153 5.12 -2.19 -4.94
CA SER A 153 3.70 -2.50 -4.83
C SER A 153 2.93 -1.73 -5.91
N SER A 154 1.81 -2.29 -6.38
CA SER A 154 0.93 -1.58 -7.28
C SER A 154 0.11 -0.48 -6.59
N PHE A 155 0.24 -0.29 -5.28
CA PHE A 155 -0.63 0.62 -4.53
C PHE A 155 -0.41 2.05 -4.98
N MET A 156 -1.51 2.76 -5.22
CA MET A 156 -1.45 4.17 -5.60
C MET A 156 -1.47 5.05 -4.36
N ASN A 157 -0.43 5.86 -4.21
CA ASN A 157 -0.32 6.91 -3.20
C ASN A 157 -0.10 8.27 -3.86
N PHE A 158 -1.15 9.07 -3.96
CA PHE A 158 -1.09 10.47 -4.41
C PHE A 158 -1.54 11.41 -3.28
N GLY A 159 -0.87 11.33 -2.13
CA GLY A 159 -1.15 12.20 -0.99
C GLY A 159 -0.69 13.64 -1.23
N GLY A 160 -1.43 14.41 -2.03
CA GLY A 160 -1.45 15.86 -1.85
C GLY A 160 -2.38 16.17 -0.68
N LEU A 161 -1.87 16.84 0.36
CA LEU A 161 -2.71 17.32 1.45
C LEU A 161 -3.68 18.35 0.87
N GLY A 162 -4.95 17.95 0.73
CA GLY A 162 -5.99 18.87 0.29
C GLY A 162 -6.21 19.93 1.36
N ARG A 163 -6.53 21.15 0.94
CA ARG A 163 -7.14 22.10 1.88
C ARG A 163 -8.54 21.58 2.20
N PRO A 164 -8.99 21.67 3.46
CA PRO A 164 -10.37 21.34 3.80
C PRO A 164 -11.33 22.20 2.96
N PRO A 165 -12.52 21.69 2.63
CA PRO A 165 -13.55 22.51 2.02
C PRO A 165 -13.80 23.75 2.89
N ILE A 166 -13.80 24.92 2.27
CA ILE A 166 -14.13 26.18 2.96
C ILE A 166 -15.59 26.03 3.42
N LYS A 167 -15.81 26.11 4.74
CA LYS A 167 -17.16 26.29 5.28
C LYS A 167 -17.47 27.77 5.16
N ASP A 168 -18.36 28.12 4.24
CA ASP A 168 -18.98 29.45 4.21
C ASP A 168 -19.75 29.72 5.52
#